data_AF-A0AAE3TB53-F1
#
_entry.id   AF-A0AAE3TB53-F1
#
_cell.length_a   1.000
_cell.length_b   1.000
_cell.length_c   1.000
_cell.angle_alpha   90.00
_cell.angle_beta   90.00
_cell.angle_gamma   90.00
#
_symmetry.space_group_name_H-M   'P 1'
#
loop_
_entity.id
_entity.type
_entity.pdbx_description
1 polymer ?
#
loop_
_entity_poly.entity_id
_entity_poly.type
_entity_poly.pdbx_seq_one_letter_code
_entity_poly.pdbx_strand_id
1 'polypeptide(L)'
;MRRTAIALCLALTAATPALAKDGRTQLIAAVDRELHLYVPDVEARELSTHQLAAIRSIMYGQYSSSEKRVRIRSVIGGRYSLRGLLFN
;
A
#
# COMPACT_ATOMS: atom_id res chain seq x y z
N MET A 1 47.71 7.28 25.94
CA MET A 1 47.54 6.44 24.73
C MET A 1 47.13 5.03 25.16
N ARG A 2 45.83 4.70 25.07
CA ARG A 2 45.34 3.32 25.21
C ARG A 2 44.21 3.15 24.19
N ARG A 3 44.55 2.55 23.05
CA ARG A 3 43.65 2.18 21.96
C ARG A 3 43.57 0.65 21.98
N THR A 4 42.42 0.09 22.34
CA THR A 4 41.99 -1.30 22.11
C THR A 4 40.63 -1.45 22.81
N ALA A 5 39.57 -2.05 22.28
CA ALA A 5 39.30 -2.67 21.00
C ALA A 5 37.77 -2.60 20.83
N ILE A 6 37.27 -2.06 19.72
CA ILE A 6 35.86 -2.18 19.33
C ILE A 6 35.86 -3.19 18.19
N ALA A 7 35.64 -4.44 18.53
CA ALA A 7 35.29 -5.49 17.58
C ALA A 7 34.00 -6.12 18.08
N LEU A 8 33.17 -6.54 17.11
CA LEU A 8 31.96 -7.36 17.28
C LEU A 8 30.64 -6.59 17.36
N CYS A 9 30.18 -6.06 16.22
CA CYS A 9 28.76 -5.92 15.90
C CYS A 9 28.59 -5.75 14.38
N LEU A 10 28.83 -6.82 13.61
CA LEU A 10 28.48 -6.84 12.19
C LEU A 10 27.99 -8.23 11.79
N ALA A 11 26.87 -8.62 12.39
CA ALA A 11 26.14 -9.83 12.02
C ALA A 11 24.63 -9.55 12.05
N LEU A 12 24.18 -8.48 11.40
CA LEU A 12 22.75 -8.22 11.23
C LEU A 12 22.54 -7.46 9.93
N THR A 13 22.32 -8.18 8.83
CA THR A 13 21.44 -7.79 7.69
C THR A 13 21.63 -8.73 6.50
N ALA A 14 21.40 -10.03 6.70
CA ALA A 14 21.34 -10.99 5.60
C ALA A 14 20.13 -11.94 5.76
N ALA A 15 18.97 -11.39 6.12
CA ALA A 15 17.72 -12.12 6.09
C ALA A 15 16.57 -11.13 5.91
N THR A 16 16.03 -11.02 4.69
CA THR A 16 14.57 -10.92 4.45
C THR A 16 14.25 -10.73 2.97
N PRO A 17 13.71 -11.77 2.31
CA PRO A 17 12.75 -11.53 1.23
C PRO A 17 11.43 -12.30 1.42
N ALA A 18 11.13 -12.81 2.62
CA ALA A 18 9.89 -13.55 2.87
C ALA A 18 8.67 -12.65 3.23
N LEU A 19 8.90 -11.43 3.74
CA LEU A 19 7.83 -10.57 4.28
C LEU A 19 6.97 -9.84 3.23
N ALA A 20 7.38 -9.82 1.96
CA ALA A 20 6.70 -9.05 0.92
C ALA A 20 5.41 -9.73 0.40
N LYS A 21 5.35 -11.08 0.40
CA LYS A 21 4.17 -11.82 -0.04
C LYS A 21 3.01 -11.70 0.96
N ASP A 22 3.31 -11.77 2.25
CA ASP A 22 2.30 -11.68 3.30
C ASP A 22 1.67 -10.29 3.39
N GLY A 23 2.49 -9.23 3.23
CA GLY A 23 1.99 -7.85 3.27
C GLY A 23 0.97 -7.52 2.18
N ARG A 24 1.13 -8.06 0.96
CA ARG A 24 0.16 -7.86 -0.12
C ARG A 24 -1.16 -8.58 0.18
N THR A 25 -1.11 -9.82 0.63
CA THR A 25 -2.31 -10.61 0.96
C THR A 25 -3.11 -9.94 2.07
N GLN A 26 -2.43 -9.42 3.10
CA GLN A 26 -3.07 -8.64 4.17
C GLN A 26 -3.71 -7.34 3.65
N LEU A 27 -3.04 -6.64 2.72
CA LEU A 27 -3.60 -5.45 2.08
C LEU A 27 -4.84 -5.75 1.26
N ILE A 28 -4.82 -6.81 0.46
CA ILE A 28 -5.98 -7.26 -0.31
C ILE A 28 -7.13 -7.57 0.64
N ALA A 29 -6.92 -8.40 1.66
CA ALA A 29 -7.97 -8.79 2.60
C ALA A 29 -8.58 -7.59 3.34
N ALA A 30 -7.76 -6.60 3.72
CA ALA A 30 -8.23 -5.40 4.39
C ALA A 30 -9.09 -4.52 3.47
N VAL A 31 -8.69 -4.35 2.21
CA VAL A 31 -9.41 -3.51 1.25
C VAL A 31 -10.67 -4.21 0.75
N ASP A 32 -10.59 -5.49 0.40
CA ASP A 32 -11.67 -6.28 -0.21
C ASP A 32 -12.95 -6.30 0.63
N ARG A 33 -12.79 -6.34 1.97
CA ARG A 33 -13.89 -6.36 2.93
C ARG A 33 -14.87 -5.20 2.79
N GLU A 34 -14.38 -4.03 2.38
CA GLU A 34 -15.14 -2.79 2.36
C GLU A 34 -15.14 -2.12 0.97
N LEU A 35 -14.31 -2.59 0.03
CA LEU A 35 -14.17 -2.01 -1.32
C LEU A 35 -15.50 -1.98 -2.07
N HIS A 36 -16.28 -3.06 -1.96
CA HIS A 36 -17.58 -3.21 -2.62
C HIS A 36 -18.59 -2.12 -2.24
N LEU A 37 -18.43 -1.47 -1.08
CA LEU A 37 -19.27 -0.35 -0.64
C LEU A 37 -18.99 0.95 -1.42
N TYR A 38 -17.80 1.07 -1.99
CA TYR A 38 -17.34 2.25 -2.72
C TYR A 38 -17.36 2.02 -4.23
N VAL A 39 -16.94 0.83 -4.68
CA VAL A 39 -16.84 0.44 -6.08
C VAL A 39 -17.18 -1.04 -6.21
N PRO A 40 -18.44 -1.41 -6.53
CA PRO A 40 -18.90 -2.79 -6.51
C PRO A 40 -18.31 -3.65 -7.64
N ASP A 41 -17.89 -3.03 -8.74
CA ASP A 41 -17.46 -3.73 -9.95
C ASP A 41 -15.95 -4.01 -10.01
N VAL A 42 -15.22 -3.78 -8.91
CA VAL A 42 -13.75 -3.88 -8.88
C VAL A 42 -13.31 -4.78 -7.75
N GLU A 43 -12.57 -5.83 -8.10
CA GLU A 43 -11.98 -6.74 -7.12
C GLU A 43 -10.63 -6.20 -6.62
N ALA A 44 -10.36 -6.31 -5.32
CA ALA A 44 -9.10 -5.84 -4.74
C ALA A 44 -7.86 -6.59 -5.30
N ARG A 45 -8.05 -7.79 -5.84
CA ARG A 45 -6.98 -8.63 -6.42
C ARG A 45 -6.43 -8.08 -7.74
N GLU A 46 -7.27 -7.37 -8.50
CA GLU A 46 -6.91 -6.77 -9.78
C GLU A 46 -6.08 -5.49 -9.61
N LEU A 47 -6.06 -4.93 -8.40
CA LEU A 47 -5.36 -3.71 -8.09
C LEU A 47 -3.87 -3.94 -7.82
N SER A 48 -3.06 -2.98 -8.23
CA SER A 48 -1.64 -2.95 -7.87
C SER A 48 -1.46 -2.70 -6.37
N THR A 49 -0.33 -3.13 -5.81
CA THR A 49 -0.01 -2.91 -4.39
C THR A 49 -0.05 -1.43 -4.00
N HIS A 50 0.36 -0.52 -4.90
CA HIS A 50 0.27 0.92 -4.67
C HIS A 50 -1.17 1.41 -4.61
N GLN A 51 -2.05 0.93 -5.49
CA GLN A 51 -3.47 1.28 -5.45
C GLN A 51 -4.12 0.77 -4.16
N LEU A 52 -3.81 -0.47 -3.74
CA LEU A 52 -4.29 -1.03 -2.49
C LEU A 52 -3.88 -0.20 -1.27
N ALA A 53 -2.62 0.23 -1.21
CA ALA A 53 -2.13 1.08 -0.13
C ALA A 53 -2.83 2.46 -0.11
N ALA A 54 -3.01 3.07 -1.28
CA ALA A 54 -3.68 4.36 -1.41
C ALA A 54 -5.17 4.27 -1.03
N ILE A 55 -5.87 3.24 -1.50
CA ILE A 55 -7.27 2.98 -1.16
C ILE A 55 -7.43 2.75 0.34
N ARG A 56 -6.57 1.93 0.95
CA ARG A 56 -6.56 1.72 2.40
C ARG A 56 -6.39 3.04 3.17
N SER A 57 -5.46 3.89 2.74
CA SER A 57 -5.26 5.22 3.35
C SER A 57 -6.51 6.10 3.25
N ILE A 58 -7.24 6.05 2.13
CA ILE A 58 -8.48 6.81 1.95
C ILE A 58 -9.62 6.24 2.81
N MET A 59 -9.76 4.92 2.87
CA MET A 59 -10.84 4.25 3.62
C MET A 59 -10.76 4.53 5.12
N TYR A 60 -9.56 4.48 5.69
CA TYR A 60 -9.32 4.75 7.11
C TYR A 60 -8.94 6.20 7.41
N GLY A 61 -8.92 7.07 6.38
CA GLY A 61 -8.66 8.50 6.51
C GLY A 61 -9.88 9.29 6.99
N GLN A 62 -9.62 10.55 7.37
CA GLN A 62 -10.62 11.54 7.81
C GLN A 62 -11.36 12.16 6.61
N TYR A 63 -11.94 11.33 5.75
CA TYR A 63 -12.74 11.76 4.60
C TYR A 63 -14.22 11.44 4.83
N SER A 64 -15.11 12.27 4.31
CA SER A 64 -16.54 11.91 4.24
C SER A 64 -16.75 10.71 3.31
N SER A 65 -17.85 9.97 3.48
CA SER A 65 -18.15 8.79 2.63
C SER A 65 -18.23 9.14 1.14
N SER A 66 -18.71 10.34 0.80
CA SER A 66 -18.77 10.84 -0.58
C SER A 66 -17.38 11.13 -1.15
N GLU A 67 -16.49 11.76 -0.37
CA GLU A 67 -15.10 11.98 -0.79
C GLU A 67 -14.31 10.69 -0.94
N LYS A 68 -14.53 9.72 -0.04
CA LYS A 68 -13.91 8.38 -0.13
C LYS A 68 -14.24 7.74 -1.47
N ARG A 69 -15.51 7.72 -1.88
CA ARG A 69 -15.93 7.18 -3.18
C ARG A 69 -15.22 7.83 -4.36
N VAL A 70 -15.18 9.16 -4.41
CA VAL A 70 -14.54 9.90 -5.51
C VAL A 70 -13.03 9.62 -5.56
N ARG A 71 -12.35 9.66 -4.42
CA ARG A 71 -10.90 9.42 -4.35
C ARG A 71 -10.55 7.98 -4.71
N ILE A 72 -11.27 6.99 -4.18
CA ILE A 72 -11.06 5.57 -4.51
C ILE A 72 -11.25 5.32 -6.00
N ARG A 73 -12.32 5.85 -6.60
CA ARG A 73 -12.56 5.73 -8.04
C ARG A 73 -11.43 6.35 -8.87
N SER A 74 -10.89 7.47 -8.42
CA SER A 74 -9.75 8.13 -9.07
C SER A 74 -8.43 7.34 -8.93
N VAL A 75 -8.21 6.64 -7.82
CA VAL A 75 -7.06 5.73 -7.65
C VAL A 75 -7.18 4.51 -8.58
N ILE A 76 -8.38 3.94 -8.70
CA ILE A 76 -8.64 2.81 -9.60
C ILE A 76 -8.47 3.23 -11.06
N GLY A 77 -9.07 4.36 -11.46
CA GLY A 77 -8.94 4.94 -12.80
C GLY A 77 -7.55 5.50 -13.12
N GLY A 78 -6.55 5.30 -12.24
CA GLY A 78 -5.15 5.63 -12.51
C GLY A 78 -4.78 7.10 -12.45
N ARG A 79 -5.72 8.02 -12.16
CA ARG A 79 -5.46 9.48 -12.05
C ARG A 79 -4.43 9.87 -10.99
N TYR A 80 -4.23 9.02 -9.97
CA TYR A 80 -3.20 9.21 -8.93
C TYR A 80 -1.95 8.33 -9.13
N SER A 81 -1.84 7.60 -10.24
CA SER A 81 -0.61 6.88 -10.60
C SER A 81 0.33 7.81 -11.37
N LEU A 82 1.66 7.58 -11.29
CA LEU A 82 2.65 8.28 -12.11
C LEU A 82 2.25 8.30 -13.60
N ARG A 83 1.62 7.24 -14.09
CA ARG A 83 1.11 7.15 -15.46
C ARG A 83 -0.09 8.10 -15.71
N GLY A 84 -1.01 8.22 -14.77
CA GLY A 84 -2.13 9.17 -14.90
C GLY A 84 -1.76 10.63 -14.65
N LEU A 85 -0.60 10.92 -14.06
CA LEU A 85 -0.04 12.27 -13.96
C LEU A 85 0.79 12.67 -15.19
N LEU A 86 1.43 11.69 -15.85
CA LEU A 86 2.28 11.93 -17.02
C LEU A 86 1.52 11.87 -18.36
N PHE A 87 0.36 11.22 -18.42
CA PHE A 87 -0.39 10.97 -19.65
C PHE A 87 -1.84 11.49 -19.61
N ASN A 88 -2.14 12.49 -18.77
CA ASN A 88 -3.47 13.10 -18.67
C ASN A 88 -3.41 14.59 -19.00
#